data_AF-A0AAI9FUF6-F1
#
_entry.id   AF-A0AAI9FUF6-F1
#
_cell.length_a   1.000
_cell.length_b   1.000
_cell.length_c   1.000
_cell.angle_alpha   90.00
_cell.angle_beta   90.00
_cell.angle_gamma   90.00
#
_symmetry.space_group_name_H-M   'P 1'
#
loop_
_entity.id
_entity.type
_entity.pdbx_description
1 polymer ?
#
loop_
_entity_poly.entity_id
_entity_poly.type
_entity_poly.pdbx_seq_one_letter_code
_entity_poly.pdbx_strand_id
1 'polypeptide(L)'
;MNWKHAVSLALLLSVSSGASAASAITYDKDGRYGYSMNQSSLTTAMQQSLHYCAARSRNCGQSASTSSEGYSAIATGTIALGFALGEKTADAAQRKAERMCRERANDCTLALLWRETPTRYLEPPQLPGAPAPAPAATPAPMPTPAIRTDQPG
;
A
#
# COMPACT_ATOMS: atom_id res chain seq x y z
N MET A 1 3.01 -47.22 7.82
CA MET A 1 3.41 -46.12 6.92
C MET A 1 2.46 -44.95 7.10
N ASN A 2 2.93 -43.89 7.79
CA ASN A 2 2.22 -42.66 8.11
C ASN A 2 2.32 -41.66 6.95
N TRP A 3 1.32 -41.60 6.08
CA TRP A 3 1.32 -40.67 4.94
C TRP A 3 0.05 -39.78 4.88
N LYS A 4 -0.60 -39.53 6.02
CA LYS A 4 -1.83 -38.71 6.03
C LYS A 4 -1.70 -37.35 6.72
N HIS A 5 -0.53 -37.02 7.27
CA HIS A 5 -0.34 -35.78 8.03
C HIS A 5 0.52 -34.72 7.34
N ALA A 6 1.12 -35.00 6.18
CA ALA A 6 2.03 -34.06 5.52
C ALA A 6 1.32 -32.95 4.73
N VAL A 7 0.00 -33.02 4.51
CA VAL A 7 -0.71 -32.10 3.60
C VAL A 7 -1.33 -30.90 4.32
N SER A 8 -1.45 -30.93 5.65
CA SER A 8 -2.24 -29.91 6.38
C SER A 8 -1.48 -28.66 6.85
N LEU A 9 -0.15 -28.58 6.67
CA LEU A 9 0.64 -27.42 7.11
C LEU A 9 1.02 -26.42 6.00
N ALA A 10 0.78 -26.74 4.72
CA ALA A 10 1.23 -25.89 3.61
C ALA A 10 0.24 -24.79 3.18
N LEU A 11 -0.97 -24.76 3.75
CA LEU A 11 -2.08 -23.93 3.26
C LEU A 11 -2.32 -22.60 4.04
N LEU A 12 -1.46 -22.25 5.00
CA LEU A 12 -1.65 -21.05 5.84
C LEU A 12 -0.70 -19.88 5.55
N LEU A 13 0.11 -19.92 4.48
CA LEU A 13 1.09 -18.86 4.19
C LEU A 13 0.88 -18.11 2.88
N SER A 14 -0.26 -18.28 2.20
CA SER A 14 -0.68 -17.35 1.15
C SER A 14 -1.31 -16.09 1.75
N VAL A 15 -0.57 -15.39 2.62
CA VAL A 15 -0.87 -13.97 2.86
C VAL A 15 -0.37 -13.26 1.62
N SER A 16 -1.31 -12.99 0.72
CA SER A 16 -1.12 -12.07 -0.39
C SER A 16 -0.47 -10.81 0.17
N SER A 17 0.83 -10.65 -0.07
CA SER A 17 1.58 -9.45 0.25
C SER A 17 1.12 -8.37 -0.72
N GLY A 18 -0.10 -7.88 -0.51
CA GLY A 18 -0.59 -6.69 -1.17
C GLY A 18 0.35 -5.57 -0.78
N ALA A 19 1.03 -5.00 -1.77
CA ALA A 19 1.79 -3.79 -1.58
C ALA A 19 0.87 -2.78 -0.88
N SER A 20 1.18 -2.48 0.38
CA SER A 20 0.36 -1.59 1.19
C SER A 20 0.85 -0.18 0.97
N ALA A 21 -0.07 0.77 0.73
CA ALA A 21 0.20 2.20 0.81
C ALA A 21 -0.26 2.67 2.20
N ALA A 22 0.39 2.16 3.25
CA ALA A 22 -0.09 2.40 4.60
C ALA A 22 0.36 3.77 5.09
N SER A 23 -0.60 4.63 5.39
CA SER A 23 -0.36 5.98 5.89
C SER A 23 -1.18 6.22 7.14
N ALA A 24 -0.63 6.99 8.07
CA ALA A 24 -1.30 7.30 9.31
C ALA A 24 -1.00 8.72 9.76
N ILE A 25 -1.95 9.30 10.50
CA ILE A 25 -1.82 10.59 11.16
C ILE A 25 -2.22 10.37 12.61
N THR A 26 -1.38 10.81 13.53
CA THR A 26 -1.68 10.88 14.96
C THR A 26 -1.65 12.34 15.38
N TYR A 27 -2.62 12.76 16.17
CA TYR A 27 -2.80 14.17 16.46
C TYR A 27 -3.36 14.44 17.87
N ASP A 28 -3.12 15.67 18.28
CA ASP A 28 -3.65 16.33 19.47
C ASP A 28 -4.76 17.32 19.06
N LYS A 29 -5.65 17.65 19.98
CA LYS A 29 -6.73 18.62 19.76
C LYS A 29 -6.20 20.03 19.44
N ASP A 30 -4.99 20.34 19.87
CA ASP A 30 -4.32 21.64 19.69
C ASP A 30 -3.61 21.77 18.32
N GLY A 31 -3.91 20.89 17.36
CA GLY A 31 -3.35 20.94 16.00
C GLY A 31 -1.93 20.39 15.87
N ARG A 32 -1.30 19.93 16.96
CA ARG A 32 -0.02 19.19 16.90
C ARG A 32 -0.26 17.80 16.35
N TYR A 33 0.62 17.35 15.45
CA TYR A 33 0.46 16.06 14.79
C TYR A 33 1.80 15.43 14.42
N GLY A 34 1.74 14.13 14.14
CA GLY A 34 2.75 13.38 13.44
C GLY A 34 2.09 12.54 12.36
N TYR A 35 2.82 12.24 11.30
CA TYR A 35 2.30 11.49 10.16
C TYR A 35 3.36 10.56 9.60
N SER A 36 2.90 9.55 8.87
CA SER A 36 3.71 8.64 8.09
C SER A 36 3.00 8.35 6.77
N MET A 37 3.77 8.14 5.72
CA MET A 37 3.25 7.97 4.37
C MET A 37 3.83 6.71 3.74
N ASN A 38 3.01 5.99 2.96
CA ASN A 38 3.44 4.89 2.09
C ASN A 38 4.31 3.82 2.79
N GLN A 39 3.96 3.48 4.03
CA GLN A 39 4.62 2.43 4.80
C GLN A 39 4.21 1.05 4.31
N SER A 40 5.09 0.08 4.57
CA SER A 40 4.86 -1.33 4.24
C SER A 40 3.74 -2.00 5.06
N SER A 41 3.34 -1.41 6.19
CA SER A 41 2.25 -1.91 7.03
C SER A 41 1.55 -0.77 7.79
N LEU A 42 0.27 -0.98 8.15
CA LEU A 42 -0.49 -0.06 9.00
C LEU A 42 0.15 0.11 10.39
N THR A 43 0.70 -0.97 10.96
CA THR A 43 1.36 -0.93 12.26
C THR A 43 2.56 0.01 12.23
N THR A 44 3.42 -0.12 11.21
CA THR A 44 4.57 0.79 11.01
C THR A 44 4.09 2.23 10.84
N ALA A 45 3.05 2.44 10.03
CA ALA A 45 2.48 3.76 9.81
C ALA A 45 2.04 4.41 11.13
N MET A 46 1.24 3.71 11.92
CA MET A 46 0.72 4.22 13.20
C MET A 46 1.83 4.46 14.23
N GLN A 47 2.79 3.54 14.35
CA GLN A 47 3.90 3.71 15.31
C GLN A 47 4.74 4.94 14.97
N GLN A 48 5.04 5.14 13.69
CA GLN A 48 5.84 6.27 13.25
C GLN A 48 5.06 7.60 13.36
N SER A 49 3.76 7.63 13.02
CA SER A 49 2.94 8.83 13.19
C SER A 49 2.81 9.21 14.67
N LEU A 50 2.63 8.23 15.56
CA LEU A 50 2.60 8.45 17.01
C LEU A 50 3.95 8.96 17.52
N HIS A 51 5.07 8.35 17.12
CA HIS A 51 6.41 8.79 17.52
C HIS A 51 6.64 10.25 17.16
N TYR A 52 6.30 10.67 15.94
CA TYR A 52 6.45 12.07 15.53
C TYR A 52 5.48 13.02 16.23
N CYS A 53 4.26 12.57 16.57
CA CYS A 53 3.33 13.39 17.33
C CYS A 53 3.85 13.59 18.76
N ALA A 54 4.25 12.50 19.42
CA ALA A 54 4.71 12.47 20.82
C ALA A 54 5.94 13.36 21.06
N ALA A 55 6.80 13.53 20.04
CA ALA A 55 7.92 14.46 20.09
C ALA A 55 7.50 15.94 20.24
N ARG A 56 6.25 16.28 19.92
CA ARG A 56 5.73 17.66 19.92
C ARG A 56 4.61 17.88 20.93
N SER A 57 3.85 16.85 21.28
CA SER A 57 2.78 16.91 22.29
C SER A 57 2.77 15.68 23.18
N ARG A 58 2.46 15.88 24.46
CA ARG A 58 2.18 14.78 25.39
C ARG A 58 0.75 14.27 25.30
N ASN A 59 -0.13 14.96 24.56
CA ASN A 59 -1.56 14.67 24.48
C ASN A 59 -1.95 14.00 23.14
N CYS A 60 -0.99 13.44 22.42
CA CYS A 60 -1.27 12.68 21.19
C CYS A 60 -2.10 11.44 21.53
N GLY A 61 -3.39 11.45 21.16
CA GLY A 61 -4.32 10.39 21.53
C GLY A 61 -5.34 10.04 20.45
N GLN A 62 -5.41 10.81 19.36
CA GLN A 62 -6.28 10.52 18.23
C GLN A 62 -5.45 10.07 17.03
N SER A 63 -5.97 9.14 16.25
CA SER A 63 -5.30 8.63 15.06
C SER A 63 -6.26 8.27 13.95
N ALA A 64 -5.82 8.46 12.72
CA ALA A 64 -6.46 7.97 11.51
C ALA A 64 -5.43 7.29 10.61
N SER A 65 -5.87 6.33 9.79
CA SER A 65 -4.98 5.59 8.89
C SER A 65 -5.70 5.09 7.65
N THR A 66 -4.95 4.84 6.59
CA THR A 66 -5.41 4.19 5.35
C THR A 66 -4.36 3.20 4.88
N SER A 67 -4.80 2.13 4.21
CA SER A 67 -3.94 1.25 3.40
C SER A 67 -4.35 1.26 1.92
N SER A 68 -5.34 2.10 1.57
CA SER A 68 -5.90 2.21 0.24
C SER A 68 -5.06 3.13 -0.64
N GLU A 69 -5.01 2.84 -1.94
CA GLU A 69 -4.52 3.78 -2.94
C GLU A 69 -5.41 5.03 -3.01
N GLY A 70 -4.83 6.14 -3.49
CA GLY A 70 -5.53 7.41 -3.60
C GLY A 70 -4.61 8.59 -3.29
N TYR A 71 -5.20 9.65 -2.76
CA TYR A 71 -4.53 10.89 -2.39
C TYR A 71 -4.84 11.21 -0.93
N SER A 72 -3.84 11.69 -0.25
CA SER A 72 -3.92 12.06 1.15
C SER A 72 -3.34 13.45 1.34
N ALA A 73 -3.89 14.19 2.28
CA ALA A 73 -3.53 15.58 2.48
C ALA A 73 -3.62 15.96 3.95
N ILE A 74 -2.79 16.94 4.33
CA ILE A 74 -2.80 17.59 5.63
C ILE A 74 -2.90 19.09 5.42
N ALA A 75 -3.83 19.73 6.10
CA ALA A 75 -3.94 21.16 6.20
C ALA A 75 -3.78 21.59 7.65
N THR A 76 -3.10 22.71 7.88
CA THR A 76 -2.79 23.23 9.21
C THR A 76 -3.17 24.70 9.30
N GLY A 77 -3.66 25.10 10.46
CA GLY A 77 -3.91 26.50 10.83
C GLY A 77 -3.47 26.73 12.28
N THR A 78 -3.74 27.91 12.82
CA THR A 78 -3.43 28.22 14.21
C THR A 78 -4.21 27.27 15.13
N ILE A 79 -3.50 26.34 15.77
CA ILE A 79 -4.07 25.35 16.70
C ILE A 79 -5.10 24.43 16.01
N ALA A 80 -5.01 24.27 14.68
CA ALA A 80 -5.95 23.46 13.90
C ALA A 80 -5.23 22.50 12.97
N LEU A 81 -5.83 21.32 12.82
CA LEU A 81 -5.41 20.26 11.91
C LEU A 81 -6.63 19.77 11.15
N GLY A 82 -6.48 19.62 9.85
CA GLY A 82 -7.41 18.88 9.01
C GLY A 82 -6.66 17.90 8.13
N PHE A 83 -7.28 16.76 7.83
CA PHE A 83 -6.65 15.75 6.98
C PHE A 83 -7.65 14.98 6.12
N ALA A 84 -7.11 14.35 5.10
CA ALA A 84 -7.79 13.40 4.24
C ALA A 84 -6.86 12.22 3.95
N LEU A 85 -7.40 11.00 3.92
CA LEU A 85 -6.65 9.79 3.67
C LEU A 85 -7.34 8.95 2.58
N GLY A 86 -6.60 8.58 1.53
CA GLY A 86 -7.10 7.67 0.48
C GLY A 86 -8.24 8.22 -0.38
N GLU A 87 -8.28 9.53 -0.61
CA GLU A 87 -9.27 10.16 -1.49
C GLU A 87 -8.99 9.86 -2.96
N LYS A 88 -10.04 9.84 -3.79
CA LYS A 88 -9.90 9.47 -5.22
C LYS A 88 -9.05 10.47 -6.02
N THR A 89 -9.05 11.74 -5.65
CA THR A 89 -8.33 12.81 -6.36
C THR A 89 -7.58 13.72 -5.41
N ALA A 90 -6.51 14.34 -5.91
CA ALA A 90 -5.71 15.33 -5.18
C ALA A 90 -6.58 16.49 -4.65
N ASP A 91 -7.44 17.05 -5.49
CA ASP A 91 -8.30 18.17 -5.08
C ASP A 91 -9.32 17.75 -4.01
N ALA A 92 -9.83 16.51 -4.05
CA ALA A 92 -10.73 16.01 -3.03
C ALA A 92 -10.01 15.87 -1.68
N ALA A 93 -8.77 15.35 -1.69
CA ALA A 93 -7.93 15.27 -0.50
C ALA A 93 -7.66 16.66 0.09
N GLN A 94 -7.19 17.60 -0.73
CA GLN A 94 -6.93 18.98 -0.31
C GLN A 94 -8.19 19.64 0.27
N ARG A 95 -9.31 19.66 -0.48
CA ARG A 95 -10.53 20.33 -0.02
C ARG A 95 -11.07 19.72 1.27
N LYS A 96 -10.96 18.40 1.44
CA LYS A 96 -11.40 17.73 2.67
C LYS A 96 -10.50 18.09 3.85
N ALA A 97 -9.18 18.06 3.66
CA ALA A 97 -8.23 18.45 4.70
C ALA A 97 -8.42 19.92 5.10
N GLU A 98 -8.50 20.84 4.14
CA GLU A 98 -8.74 22.25 4.43
C GLU A 98 -10.09 22.49 5.09
N ARG A 99 -11.17 21.86 4.62
CA ARG A 99 -12.50 21.98 5.24
C ARG A 99 -12.47 21.56 6.70
N MET A 100 -11.89 20.39 6.99
CA MET A 100 -11.77 19.88 8.36
C MET A 100 -10.95 20.82 9.25
N CYS A 101 -9.85 21.39 8.72
CA CYS A 101 -9.07 22.38 9.46
C CYS A 101 -9.90 23.63 9.76
N ARG A 102 -10.69 24.10 8.77
CA ARG A 102 -11.53 25.29 8.87
C ARG A 102 -12.66 25.19 9.89
N GLU A 103 -12.99 23.99 10.35
CA GLU A 103 -13.91 23.80 11.47
C GLU A 103 -13.35 24.37 12.79
N ARG A 104 -12.03 24.58 12.88
CA ARG A 104 -11.36 25.05 14.11
C ARG A 104 -10.57 26.35 13.96
N ALA A 105 -10.08 26.68 12.76
CA ALA A 105 -9.33 27.91 12.52
C ALA A 105 -9.58 28.51 11.13
N ASN A 106 -9.46 29.83 10.99
CA ASN A 106 -9.72 30.51 9.71
C ASN A 106 -8.49 30.61 8.80
N ASP A 107 -7.29 30.37 9.34
CA ASP A 107 -5.99 30.54 8.67
C ASP A 107 -5.40 29.22 8.14
N CYS A 108 -6.28 28.28 7.76
CA CYS A 108 -5.87 26.97 7.29
C CYS A 108 -5.21 27.01 5.92
N THR A 109 -4.03 26.39 5.82
CA THR A 109 -3.26 26.22 4.58
C THR A 109 -2.92 24.76 4.35
N LEU A 110 -2.81 24.34 3.09
CA LEU A 110 -2.33 23.00 2.74
C LEU A 110 -0.86 22.87 3.15
N ALA A 111 -0.58 21.95 4.06
CA ALA A 111 0.77 21.67 4.54
C ALA A 111 1.43 20.52 3.75
N LEU A 112 0.64 19.52 3.37
CA LEU A 112 1.14 18.35 2.65
C LEU A 112 0.06 17.72 1.79
N LEU A 113 0.46 17.22 0.61
CA LEU A 113 -0.37 16.44 -0.30
C LEU A 113 0.50 15.35 -0.91
N TRP A 114 0.03 14.10 -0.84
CA TRP A 114 0.75 12.96 -1.42
C TRP A 114 -0.20 11.96 -2.06
N ARG A 115 0.37 11.12 -2.93
CA ARG A 115 -0.31 9.96 -3.48
C ARG A 115 0.02 8.73 -2.64
N GLU A 116 -1.00 8.02 -2.20
CA GLU A 116 -0.90 6.69 -1.61
C GLU A 116 -0.48 5.73 -2.72
N THR A 117 0.82 5.41 -2.72
CA THR A 117 1.45 4.56 -3.73
C THR A 117 1.92 3.30 -3.03
N PRO A 118 1.43 2.12 -3.43
CA PRO A 118 1.89 0.88 -2.86
C PRO A 118 3.41 0.80 -2.96
N THR A 119 4.10 0.47 -1.87
CA THR A 119 5.53 0.20 -1.94
C THR A 119 5.70 -1.02 -2.85
N ARG A 120 6.13 -0.81 -4.09
CA ARG A 120 6.49 -1.94 -4.96
C ARG A 120 7.60 -2.68 -4.23
N TYR A 121 7.35 -3.93 -3.86
CA TYR A 121 8.42 -4.81 -3.44
C TYR A 121 9.51 -4.72 -4.50
N LEU A 122 10.62 -4.08 -4.16
CA LEU A 122 11.84 -4.18 -4.95
C LEU A 122 12.12 -5.68 -4.98
N GLU A 123 12.08 -6.25 -6.17
CA GLU A 123 12.63 -7.57 -6.40
C GLU A 123 14.01 -7.61 -5.73
N PRO A 124 14.31 -8.61 -4.88
CA PRO A 124 15.63 -8.72 -4.27
C PRO A 124 16.69 -8.56 -5.37
N PRO A 125 17.78 -7.81 -5.14
CA PRO A 125 18.82 -7.66 -6.14
C PRO A 125 19.20 -9.04 -6.67
N GLN A 126 19.01 -9.27 -7.96
CA GLN A 126 19.49 -10.48 -8.62
C GLN A 126 20.99 -10.51 -8.37
N LEU A 127 21.44 -11.34 -7.42
CA LEU A 127 22.86 -11.58 -7.19
C LEU A 127 23.45 -12.00 -8.55
N PRO A 128 24.53 -11.35 -9.03
CA PRO A 128 25.20 -11.78 -10.26
C PRO A 128 25.62 -13.24 -10.10
N GLY A 129 24.93 -14.17 -10.75
CA GLY A 129 25.20 -15.61 -10.66
C GLY A 129 24.00 -16.53 -10.46
N ALA A 130 22.79 -16.01 -10.26
CA ALA A 130 21.60 -16.86 -10.36
C ALA A 130 21.45 -17.36 -11.82
N PRO A 131 21.44 -18.68 -12.08
CA PRO A 131 21.26 -19.18 -13.43
C PRO A 131 19.89 -18.72 -13.94
N ALA A 132 19.88 -18.15 -15.15
CA ALA A 132 18.67 -17.73 -15.83
C ALA A 132 17.65 -18.89 -15.82
N PRO A 133 16.36 -18.64 -15.52
CA PRO A 133 15.33 -19.63 -15.74
C PRO A 133 15.41 -20.08 -17.20
N ALA A 134 15.55 -21.39 -17.42
CA ALA A 134 15.60 -21.94 -18.76
C ALA A 134 14.34 -21.50 -19.54
N PRO A 135 14.48 -21.09 -20.81
CA PRO A 135 13.32 -20.79 -21.65
C PRO A 135 12.35 -21.97 -21.63
N ALA A 136 11.07 -21.69 -21.39
CA ALA A 136 10.02 -22.70 -21.49
C ALA A 136 10.15 -23.43 -22.83
N ALA A 137 10.36 -24.74 -22.77
CA ALA A 137 10.48 -25.57 -23.96
C ALA A 137 9.24 -25.37 -24.83
N THR A 138 9.47 -25.00 -26.09
CA THR A 138 8.43 -24.93 -27.12
C THR A 138 7.74 -26.30 -27.20
N PRO A 139 6.39 -26.37 -27.19
CA PRO A 139 5.72 -27.64 -27.41
C PRO A 139 6.13 -28.19 -28.77
N ALA A 140 6.57 -29.45 -28.82
CA ALA A 140 6.90 -30.13 -30.06
C ALA A 140 5.68 -30.13 -31.02
N PRO A 141 5.87 -29.89 -32.32
CA PRO A 141 4.78 -29.99 -33.29
C PRO A 141 4.30 -31.45 -33.35
N MET A 142 2.99 -31.66 -33.19
CA MET A 142 2.35 -32.95 -33.39
C MET A 142 2.62 -33.49 -34.79
N PRO A 143 2.83 -34.82 -34.96
CA PRO A 143 2.90 -35.42 -36.28
C PRO A 143 1.53 -35.35 -36.97
N THR A 144 1.51 -34.80 -38.18
CA THR A 144 0.34 -34.73 -39.06
C THR A 144 -0.03 -36.15 -39.53
N PRO A 145 -1.29 -36.60 -39.41
CA PRO A 145 -1.70 -37.88 -40.00
C PRO A 145 -1.68 -37.79 -41.53
N ALA A 146 -0.99 -38.75 -42.17
CA ALA A 146 -0.94 -38.87 -43.62
C ALA A 146 -2.33 -39.17 -44.19
N ILE A 147 -2.80 -38.32 -45.11
CA ILE A 147 -4.01 -38.58 -45.90
C ILE A 147 -3.64 -39.66 -46.93
N ARG A 148 -4.22 -40.86 -46.75
CA ARG A 148 -4.15 -41.95 -47.72
C ARG A 148 -5.12 -41.66 -48.85
N THR A 149 -4.60 -41.18 -49.97
CA THR A 149 -5.29 -41.19 -51.26
C THR A 149 -5.33 -42.63 -51.75
N ASP A 150 -6.51 -43.24 -51.77
CA ASP A 150 -6.77 -44.42 -52.58
C ASP A 150 -8.21 -44.36 -53.08
N GLN A 151 -8.34 -43.96 -54.34
CA GLN A 151 -9.54 -44.11 -55.16
C GLN A 151 -9.11 -44.97 -56.35
N PRO A 152 -9.88 -46.01 -56.69
CA PRO A 152 -10.01 -46.33 -58.10
C PRO A 152 -11.47 -46.59 -58.53
N GLY A 153 -11.76 -46.10 -59.73
CA GLY A 153 -12.55 -46.79 -60.77
C GLY A 153 -13.99 -47.16 -60.47
#